data_AF-A0A7J9KP91-F1
#
_entry.id   AF-A0A7J9KP91-F1
#
_cell.length_a   1.000
_cell.length_b   1.000
_cell.length_c   1.000
_cell.angle_alpha   90.00
_cell.angle_beta   90.00
_cell.angle_gamma   90.00
#
_symmetry.space_group_name_H-M   'P 1'
#
loop_
_entity.id
_entity.type
_entity.pdbx_description
1 polymer ?
#
loop_
_entity_poly.entity_id
_entity_poly.type
_entity_poly.pdbx_seq_one_letter_code
_entity_poly.pdbx_strand_id
1 'polypeptide(L)'
;PSTVAPSGPQALSRRKPSSSSSPGASREDRTEPSRKSLTVDYPFWQQNWFIGLLFLMAMGFLGFALFLFLSLDLDQGSPSSASAASSSSTSQNVEITYGTVLKLMHEKTKFRLHSHDVPYGSGSGQQSVTGFPNVDDSNSYWEVLVITRIIVISESIKLNSSLILREVEIEIVRPEPDTSAKQGDTIPSGTIIRLQHMRTRKWLHSHLHASPISGNLEVSCFGGESESDTGDYWRLIIEGSGKTWKQDQKIRLQHVDTGGYLHSHDKKYARIAGGQQEVCGVREKRADNVWLAAEGVYLPITE
;
A
#
# COMPACT_ATOMS: atom_id res chain seq x y z
N PRO A 1 23.11 32.10 -56.35
CA PRO A 1 21.70 32.06 -56.83
C PRO A 1 20.75 32.27 -55.64
N SER A 2 20.65 33.50 -55.11
CA SER A 2 19.59 34.48 -55.39
C SER A 2 18.17 33.98 -55.05
N THR A 3 17.29 34.62 -54.27
CA THR A 3 17.29 35.79 -53.38
C THR A 3 15.82 35.91 -52.91
N VAL A 4 15.59 36.05 -51.59
CA VAL A 4 14.54 36.86 -50.92
C VAL A 4 13.05 36.42 -50.95
N ALA A 5 12.44 36.51 -49.75
CA ALA A 5 11.00 36.51 -49.42
C ALA A 5 10.32 37.83 -49.89
N PRO A 6 9.23 38.40 -49.31
CA PRO A 6 8.08 37.91 -48.52
C PRO A 6 6.72 38.52 -49.01
N SER A 7 5.68 38.38 -48.17
CA SER A 7 4.52 39.29 -47.96
C SER A 7 3.31 39.33 -48.94
N GLY A 8 2.09 39.36 -48.37
CA GLY A 8 0.76 39.52 -49.04
C GLY A 8 0.52 40.93 -49.61
N PRO A 9 -0.72 41.50 -49.72
CA PRO A 9 -2.07 41.04 -49.36
C PRO A 9 -3.17 41.30 -50.47
N GLN A 10 -4.45 41.02 -50.14
CA GLN A 10 -5.74 41.59 -50.62
C GLN A 10 -5.96 42.07 -52.09
N ALA A 11 -7.09 41.68 -52.72
CA ALA A 11 -8.22 42.56 -53.08
C ALA A 11 -9.14 42.04 -54.24
N LEU A 12 -10.44 41.97 -53.92
CA LEU A 12 -11.64 42.43 -54.66
C LEU A 12 -11.76 42.39 -56.22
N SER A 13 -12.84 41.70 -56.65
CA SER A 13 -13.92 42.14 -57.58
C SER A 13 -13.59 42.63 -59.00
N ARG A 14 -14.19 41.96 -60.01
CA ARG A 14 -14.74 42.68 -61.19
C ARG A 14 -15.89 41.95 -61.89
N ARG A 15 -16.88 42.78 -62.25
CA ARG A 15 -18.18 42.56 -62.91
C ARG A 15 -18.12 42.29 -64.43
N LYS A 16 -19.10 41.49 -64.91
CA LYS A 16 -19.98 41.56 -66.13
C LYS A 16 -19.33 41.53 -67.54
N PRO A 17 -20.01 40.99 -68.59
CA PRO A 17 -21.26 41.56 -69.13
C PRO A 17 -22.36 40.58 -69.60
N SER A 18 -23.45 41.22 -70.00
CA SER A 18 -24.80 40.77 -70.33
C SER A 18 -25.06 40.54 -71.83
N SER A 19 -26.30 40.12 -72.13
CA SER A 19 -27.06 40.19 -73.40
C SER A 19 -26.75 39.10 -74.44
N SER A 20 -27.68 38.52 -75.20
CA SER A 20 -29.15 38.64 -75.35
C SER A 20 -29.57 37.67 -76.47
N SER A 21 -30.76 37.07 -76.40
CA SER A 21 -31.64 36.86 -77.58
C SER A 21 -33.00 36.28 -77.17
N SER A 22 -34.05 37.05 -77.43
CA SER A 22 -35.48 36.66 -77.54
C SER A 22 -35.72 36.03 -78.94
N PRO A 23 -36.94 35.62 -79.41
CA PRO A 23 -38.31 35.84 -78.88
C PRO A 23 -39.32 34.66 -79.03
N GLY A 24 -40.56 34.82 -78.55
CA GLY A 24 -41.74 34.20 -79.21
C GLY A 24 -42.82 33.52 -78.35
N ALA A 25 -43.87 34.27 -78.03
CA ALA A 25 -45.32 33.93 -78.08
C ALA A 25 -46.01 32.89 -77.15
N SER A 26 -47.06 33.42 -76.51
CA SER A 26 -48.41 32.87 -76.18
C SER A 26 -48.64 31.78 -75.13
N ARG A 27 -49.02 32.26 -73.92
CA ARG A 27 -50.20 31.91 -73.09
C ARG A 27 -50.84 30.51 -73.26
N GLU A 28 -50.60 29.63 -72.29
CA GLU A 28 -51.59 28.68 -71.76
C GLU A 28 -51.43 28.55 -70.23
N ASP A 29 -52.56 28.58 -69.53
CA ASP A 29 -52.70 28.47 -68.08
C ASP A 29 -52.54 27.00 -67.67
N ARG A 30 -51.50 26.67 -66.90
CA ARG A 30 -51.24 25.32 -66.39
C ARG A 30 -51.06 25.37 -64.87
N THR A 31 -52.12 24.99 -64.19
CA THR A 31 -52.17 24.76 -62.73
C THR A 31 -51.23 23.61 -62.36
N GLU A 32 -50.21 23.89 -61.54
CA GLU A 32 -49.34 22.86 -60.94
C GLU A 32 -50.03 22.20 -59.71
N PRO A 33 -49.89 20.88 -59.52
CA PRO A 33 -50.38 20.23 -58.32
C PRO A 33 -49.42 20.48 -57.14
N SER A 34 -49.91 21.21 -56.14
CA SER A 34 -49.23 21.42 -54.85
C SER A 34 -48.99 20.10 -54.12
N ARG A 35 -47.73 19.69 -54.00
CA ARG A 35 -47.27 18.54 -53.21
C ARG A 35 -47.52 18.80 -51.72
N LYS A 36 -48.60 18.26 -51.17
CA LYS A 36 -48.86 18.26 -49.72
C LYS A 36 -47.80 17.39 -49.02
N SER A 37 -46.95 17.99 -48.19
CA SER A 37 -46.13 17.23 -47.25
C SER A 37 -47.04 16.70 -46.14
N LEU A 38 -47.22 15.38 -46.07
CA LEU A 38 -47.78 14.75 -44.86
C LEU A 38 -46.69 14.76 -43.79
N THR A 39 -46.74 15.72 -42.87
CA THR A 39 -46.10 15.57 -41.57
C THR A 39 -46.96 14.59 -40.78
N VAL A 40 -46.42 13.40 -40.51
CA VAL A 40 -47.07 12.44 -39.62
C VAL A 40 -46.85 12.94 -38.20
N ASP A 41 -47.88 13.54 -37.60
CA ASP A 41 -47.86 13.96 -36.21
C ASP A 41 -47.99 12.72 -35.31
N TYR A 42 -46.90 12.36 -34.63
CA TYR A 42 -46.92 11.24 -33.68
C TYR A 42 -47.61 11.68 -32.37
N PRO A 43 -48.46 10.82 -31.76
CA PRO A 43 -49.09 11.13 -30.48
C PRO A 43 -48.05 11.38 -29.37
N PHE A 44 -48.34 12.29 -28.45
CA PHE A 44 -47.49 12.65 -27.30
C PHE A 44 -46.90 11.44 -26.55
N TRP A 45 -47.67 10.37 -26.41
CA TRP A 45 -47.26 9.13 -25.75
C TRP A 45 -46.10 8.40 -26.46
N GLN A 46 -45.97 8.52 -27.79
CA GLN A 46 -44.81 7.99 -28.53
C GLN A 46 -43.58 8.90 -28.47
N GLN A 47 -43.73 10.18 -28.12
CA GLN A 47 -42.61 11.10 -27.97
C GLN A 47 -41.96 11.01 -26.59
N ASN A 48 -42.75 10.65 -25.56
CA ASN A 48 -42.36 10.76 -24.16
C ASN A 48 -42.32 9.42 -23.40
N TRP A 49 -42.39 8.29 -24.09
CA TRP A 49 -42.35 6.95 -23.46
C TRP A 49 -41.09 6.72 -22.61
N PHE A 50 -39.95 7.32 -22.99
CA PHE A 50 -38.68 7.19 -22.26
C PHE A 50 -38.72 7.84 -20.87
N ILE A 51 -39.58 8.85 -20.66
CA ILE A 51 -39.77 9.51 -19.35
C ILE A 51 -40.42 8.53 -18.36
N GLY A 52 -41.40 7.74 -18.85
CA GLY A 52 -42.00 6.67 -18.06
C GLY A 52 -41.00 5.58 -17.68
N LEU A 53 -40.11 5.20 -18.61
CA LEU A 53 -39.04 4.25 -18.35
C LEU A 53 -38.05 4.76 -17.28
N LEU A 54 -37.68 6.04 -17.36
CA LEU A 54 -36.74 6.67 -16.44
C LEU A 54 -37.33 6.77 -15.02
N PHE A 55 -38.62 7.10 -14.91
CA PHE A 55 -39.34 7.13 -13.63
C PHE A 55 -39.41 5.73 -12.98
N LEU A 56 -39.70 4.69 -13.77
CA LEU A 56 -39.75 3.31 -13.28
C LEU A 56 -38.38 2.83 -12.77
N MET A 57 -37.30 3.15 -13.49
CA MET A 57 -35.93 2.89 -13.02
C MET A 57 -35.62 3.62 -11.71
N ALA A 58 -35.96 4.91 -11.61
CA ALA A 58 -35.69 5.71 -10.42
C ALA A 58 -36.43 5.18 -9.18
N MET A 59 -37.68 4.76 -9.32
CA MET A 59 -38.44 4.13 -8.24
C MET A 59 -37.84 2.78 -7.81
N GLY A 60 -37.32 1.99 -8.75
CA GLY A 60 -36.62 0.74 -8.45
C GLY A 60 -35.35 0.96 -7.64
N PHE A 61 -34.52 1.93 -8.03
CA PHE A 61 -33.31 2.29 -7.28
C PHE A 61 -33.63 2.85 -5.90
N LEU A 62 -34.66 3.68 -5.77
CA LEU A 62 -35.10 4.22 -4.48
C LEU A 62 -35.60 3.10 -3.54
N GLY A 63 -36.38 2.15 -4.07
CA GLY A 63 -36.85 1.00 -3.29
C GLY A 63 -35.71 0.10 -2.83
N PHE A 64 -34.73 -0.17 -3.71
CA PHE A 64 -33.55 -0.96 -3.35
C PHE A 64 -32.67 -0.25 -2.31
N ALA A 65 -32.49 1.07 -2.43
CA ALA A 65 -31.76 1.86 -1.44
C ALA A 65 -32.47 1.87 -0.08
N LEU A 66 -33.79 2.02 -0.05
CA LEU A 66 -34.59 1.92 1.18
C LEU A 66 -34.52 0.52 1.80
N PHE A 67 -34.55 -0.53 0.98
CA PHE A 67 -34.38 -1.90 1.45
C PHE A 67 -33.01 -2.12 2.10
N LEU A 68 -31.92 -1.68 1.46
CA LEU A 68 -30.59 -1.76 2.07
C LEU A 68 -30.49 -0.94 3.36
N PHE A 69 -31.09 0.26 3.38
CA PHE A 69 -31.07 1.13 4.55
C PHE A 69 -31.85 0.51 5.73
N LEU A 70 -33.02 -0.07 5.48
CA LEU A 70 -33.87 -0.70 6.51
C LEU A 70 -33.38 -2.09 6.93
N SER A 71 -32.77 -2.86 6.02
CA SER A 71 -32.21 -4.18 6.32
C SER A 71 -30.87 -4.13 7.04
N LEU A 72 -30.11 -3.04 6.91
CA LEU A 72 -28.86 -2.85 7.67
C LEU A 72 -29.10 -2.37 9.12
N ASP A 73 -30.32 -1.98 9.48
CA ASP A 73 -30.69 -1.53 10.84
C ASP A 73 -31.38 -2.63 11.69
N LEU A 74 -31.51 -3.85 11.14
CA LEU A 74 -32.05 -5.02 11.84
C LEU A 74 -30.98 -6.10 12.03
N ASP A 75 -29.95 -5.78 12.81
CA ASP A 75 -29.14 -6.82 13.47
C ASP A 75 -28.96 -6.48 14.96
N GLN A 76 -30.06 -6.55 15.70
CA GLN A 76 -30.00 -6.75 17.15
C GLN A 76 -29.63 -8.21 17.42
N GLY A 77 -28.32 -8.44 17.55
CA GLY A 77 -27.74 -9.72 17.92
C GLY A 77 -26.43 -9.60 18.70
N SER A 78 -26.23 -8.53 19.47
CA SER A 78 -25.06 -8.38 20.35
C SER A 78 -25.42 -8.70 21.81
N PRO A 79 -24.80 -9.70 22.46
CA PRO A 79 -24.83 -9.79 23.90
C PRO A 79 -23.86 -8.75 24.50
N SER A 80 -24.35 -8.11 25.55
CA SER A 80 -23.72 -7.10 26.40
C SER A 80 -22.25 -7.38 26.74
N SER A 81 -21.41 -6.35 26.62
CA SER A 81 -20.26 -6.16 27.50
C SER A 81 -20.35 -4.78 28.13
N ALA A 82 -20.44 -4.78 29.45
CA ALA A 82 -20.57 -3.61 30.30
C ALA A 82 -19.45 -2.58 30.08
N SER A 83 -19.83 -1.33 30.25
CA SER A 83 -19.07 -0.10 30.08
C SER A 83 -17.76 -0.04 30.88
N ALA A 84 -16.68 0.29 30.18
CA ALA A 84 -15.64 1.20 30.67
C ALA A 84 -15.59 2.39 29.71
N ALA A 85 -15.94 3.56 30.23
CA ALA A 85 -15.99 4.80 29.49
C ALA A 85 -14.57 5.36 29.27
N SER A 86 -14.13 5.47 28.02
CA SER A 86 -13.40 6.66 27.55
C SER A 86 -13.32 6.74 26.02
N SER A 87 -13.77 7.90 25.53
CA SER A 87 -13.53 8.49 24.21
C SER A 87 -14.01 7.76 22.96
N SER A 88 -15.19 8.18 22.49
CA SER A 88 -15.39 8.76 21.16
C SER A 88 -14.41 8.37 20.05
N SER A 89 -14.95 7.77 18.99
CA SER A 89 -14.41 7.60 17.64
C SER A 89 -13.77 8.86 17.05
N THR A 90 -12.60 9.23 17.55
CA THR A 90 -11.60 10.04 16.88
C THR A 90 -10.57 9.04 16.40
N SER A 91 -10.21 9.07 15.12
CA SER A 91 -8.97 8.48 14.62
C SER A 91 -7.79 9.16 15.32
N GLN A 92 -7.52 8.78 16.57
CA GLN A 92 -6.34 9.20 17.29
C GLN A 92 -5.19 8.48 16.60
N ASN A 93 -4.37 9.26 15.90
CA ASN A 93 -3.24 8.79 15.14
C ASN A 93 -2.13 8.44 16.14
N VAL A 94 -2.27 7.29 16.82
CA VAL A 94 -1.41 6.86 17.93
C VAL A 94 0.01 6.68 17.43
N GLU A 95 0.97 7.29 18.10
CA GLU A 95 2.38 7.18 17.74
C GLU A 95 2.94 5.83 18.21
N ILE A 96 3.78 5.23 17.37
CA ILE A 96 4.41 3.96 17.65
C ILE A 96 5.79 4.23 18.22
N THR A 97 6.03 3.63 19.37
CA THR A 97 7.26 3.79 20.16
C THR A 97 8.03 2.48 20.23
N TYR A 98 9.32 2.55 20.54
CA TYR A 98 10.11 1.34 20.78
C TYR A 98 9.54 0.52 21.95
N GLY A 99 9.62 -0.81 21.84
CA GLY A 99 9.05 -1.78 22.77
C GLY A 99 7.54 -2.01 22.60
N THR A 100 6.89 -1.27 21.69
CA THR A 100 5.50 -1.55 21.33
C THR A 100 5.40 -2.93 20.67
N VAL A 101 4.36 -3.68 21.04
CA VAL A 101 4.01 -4.95 20.41
C VAL A 101 2.83 -4.70 19.46
N LEU A 102 2.97 -5.06 18.19
CA LEU A 102 1.97 -4.78 17.16
C LEU A 102 1.83 -5.91 16.13
N LYS A 103 0.80 -5.84 15.30
CA LYS A 103 0.66 -6.67 14.10
C LYS A 103 0.94 -5.82 12.86
N LEU A 104 1.69 -6.37 11.91
CA LEU A 104 1.89 -5.74 10.61
C LEU A 104 0.90 -6.31 9.61
N MET A 105 -0.01 -5.49 9.13
CA MET A 105 -1.01 -5.87 8.13
C MET A 105 -0.54 -5.45 6.74
N HIS A 106 -0.54 -6.39 5.80
CA HIS A 106 -0.28 -6.12 4.40
C HIS A 106 -1.44 -5.32 3.78
N GLU A 107 -1.14 -4.19 3.13
CA GLU A 107 -2.18 -3.24 2.70
C GLU A 107 -3.19 -3.87 1.74
N LYS A 108 -2.72 -4.62 0.75
CA LYS A 108 -3.56 -5.09 -0.36
C LYS A 108 -4.37 -6.34 -0.01
N THR A 109 -3.75 -7.31 0.64
CA THR A 109 -4.40 -8.60 0.95
C THR A 109 -5.03 -8.62 2.34
N LYS A 110 -4.68 -7.69 3.23
CA LYS A 110 -5.10 -7.62 4.64
C LYS A 110 -4.60 -8.78 5.51
N PHE A 111 -3.64 -9.56 5.00
CA PHE A 111 -3.00 -10.62 5.75
C PHE A 111 -1.99 -10.00 6.73
N ARG A 112 -1.83 -10.61 7.91
CA ARG A 112 -0.90 -10.17 8.95
C ARG A 112 0.41 -10.92 8.83
N LEU A 113 1.51 -10.23 9.08
CA LEU A 113 2.83 -10.85 9.18
C LEU A 113 2.81 -11.86 10.34
N HIS A 114 3.17 -13.10 10.05
CA HIS A 114 3.00 -14.23 10.93
C HIS A 114 4.21 -15.15 10.92
N SER A 115 4.52 -15.78 12.04
CA SER A 115 5.55 -16.81 12.15
C SER A 115 5.13 -17.94 13.09
N HIS A 116 5.68 -19.13 12.87
CA HIS A 116 5.36 -20.33 13.65
C HIS A 116 6.52 -21.32 13.63
N ASP A 117 6.53 -22.30 14.53
CA ASP A 117 7.62 -23.27 14.70
C ASP A 117 7.69 -24.34 13.60
N VAL A 118 7.64 -23.90 12.35
CA VAL A 118 7.80 -24.71 11.15
C VAL A 118 8.87 -24.07 10.27
N PRO A 119 9.99 -24.76 10.01
CA PRO A 119 11.03 -24.27 9.12
C PRO A 119 10.64 -24.40 7.64
N TYR A 120 11.32 -23.65 6.78
CA TYR A 120 11.26 -23.88 5.35
C TYR A 120 11.89 -25.23 4.99
N GLY A 121 11.28 -25.94 4.04
CA GLY A 121 11.87 -27.16 3.46
C GLY A 121 12.90 -26.89 2.35
N SER A 122 13.08 -25.63 1.99
CA SER A 122 13.98 -25.14 0.94
C SER A 122 14.72 -23.89 1.44
N GLY A 123 15.62 -23.34 0.60
CA GLY A 123 16.31 -22.10 0.92
C GLY A 123 17.26 -22.29 2.10
N SER A 124 17.14 -21.46 3.14
CA SER A 124 18.03 -21.54 4.31
C SER A 124 17.65 -22.62 5.33
N GLY A 125 16.43 -23.15 5.27
CA GLY A 125 15.91 -24.06 6.29
C GLY A 125 15.56 -23.37 7.62
N GLN A 126 15.59 -22.03 7.69
CA GLN A 126 15.20 -21.27 8.88
C GLN A 126 13.67 -21.28 9.09
N GLN A 127 13.22 -20.75 10.24
CA GLN A 127 11.80 -20.67 10.59
C GLN A 127 11.02 -19.87 9.54
N SER A 128 9.87 -20.38 9.12
CA SER A 128 9.07 -19.77 8.05
C SER A 128 8.30 -18.54 8.52
N VAL A 129 8.22 -17.55 7.63
CA VAL A 129 7.43 -16.33 7.81
C VAL A 129 6.38 -16.27 6.71
N THR A 130 5.14 -16.00 7.09
CA THR A 130 4.00 -16.07 6.18
C THR A 130 3.03 -14.92 6.42
N GLY A 131 2.09 -14.73 5.49
CA GLY A 131 0.91 -13.91 5.71
C GLY A 131 -0.22 -14.79 6.27
N PHE A 132 -0.82 -14.38 7.39
CA PHE A 132 -1.96 -15.06 8.00
C PHE A 132 -3.24 -14.24 7.86
N PRO A 133 -4.38 -14.84 7.45
CA PRO A 133 -5.62 -14.09 7.22
C PRO A 133 -6.37 -13.72 8.50
N ASN A 134 -6.28 -14.54 9.56
CA ASN A 134 -7.07 -14.32 10.77
C ASN A 134 -6.58 -13.10 11.53
N VAL A 135 -7.52 -12.38 12.13
CA VAL A 135 -7.24 -11.26 13.02
C VAL A 135 -6.74 -11.76 14.37
N ASP A 136 -7.42 -12.74 14.94
CA ASP A 136 -7.18 -13.22 16.31
C ASP A 136 -6.13 -14.32 16.37
N ASP A 137 -4.90 -13.98 15.98
CA ASP A 137 -3.76 -14.86 16.06
C ASP A 137 -2.63 -14.25 16.91
N SER A 138 -2.19 -15.00 17.92
CA SER A 138 -1.12 -14.59 18.84
C SER A 138 0.27 -14.63 18.21
N ASN A 139 0.40 -15.28 17.06
CA ASN A 139 1.66 -15.52 16.35
C ASN A 139 1.91 -14.46 15.28
N SER A 140 1.05 -13.45 15.27
CA SER A 140 1.14 -12.27 14.43
C SER A 140 1.63 -11.05 15.22
N TYR A 141 1.99 -11.23 16.50
CA TYR A 141 2.55 -10.18 17.34
C TYR A 141 4.07 -10.08 17.19
N TRP A 142 4.52 -8.86 16.91
CA TRP A 142 5.92 -8.50 16.75
C TRP A 142 6.26 -7.33 17.67
N GLU A 143 7.37 -7.45 18.40
CA GLU A 143 7.93 -6.39 19.23
C GLU A 143 8.90 -5.55 18.40
N VAL A 144 8.71 -4.22 18.43
CA VAL A 144 9.57 -3.28 17.72
C VAL A 144 10.75 -2.89 18.62
N LEU A 145 11.96 -3.24 18.21
CA LEU A 145 13.18 -2.99 18.99
C LEU A 145 14.16 -2.11 18.24
N VAL A 146 14.89 -1.29 19.00
CA VAL A 146 15.98 -0.47 18.47
C VAL A 146 17.25 -1.30 18.28
N ILE A 147 18.10 -0.89 17.36
CA ILE A 147 19.46 -1.41 17.27
C ILE A 147 20.33 -0.63 18.26
N THR A 148 20.64 -1.24 19.40
CA THR A 148 21.77 -0.83 20.21
C THR A 148 23.03 -1.23 19.46
N ARG A 149 23.72 -0.27 18.83
CA ARG A 149 25.01 -0.54 18.18
C ARG A 149 26.00 -1.09 19.22
N ILE A 150 26.67 -2.19 18.89
CA ILE A 150 27.93 -2.57 19.50
C ILE A 150 29.01 -1.88 18.68
N ILE A 151 29.57 -0.78 19.18
CA ILE A 151 30.78 -0.19 18.61
C ILE A 151 31.95 -0.88 19.31
N VAL A 152 32.68 -1.74 18.58
CA VAL A 152 33.98 -2.23 19.03
C VAL A 152 34.95 -1.05 18.97
N ILE A 153 35.31 -0.51 20.13
CA ILE A 153 36.35 0.52 20.21
C ILE A 153 37.69 -0.21 20.25
N SER A 154 38.33 -0.43 19.10
CA SER A 154 39.70 -0.93 19.10
C SER A 154 40.64 0.19 19.55
N GLU A 155 40.97 0.28 20.84
CA GLU A 155 42.07 1.14 21.30
C GLU A 155 43.41 0.43 21.05
N SER A 156 44.24 0.99 20.17
CA SER A 156 45.64 0.58 20.03
C SER A 156 46.47 1.15 21.18
N ILE A 157 46.80 0.34 22.20
CA ILE A 157 47.75 0.76 23.24
C ILE A 157 49.18 0.65 22.68
N LYS A 158 49.80 1.78 22.33
CA LYS A 158 51.25 1.84 22.08
C LYS A 158 51.99 1.88 23.41
N LEU A 159 52.56 0.76 23.82
CA LEU A 159 53.60 0.70 24.86
C LEU A 159 54.94 0.38 24.19
N ASN A 160 55.88 1.32 24.30
CA ASN A 160 57.32 1.14 24.17
C ASN A 160 57.78 0.11 23.11
N SER A 161 57.75 0.53 21.85
CA SER A 161 58.60 -0.01 20.77
C SER A 161 58.48 -1.49 20.38
N SER A 162 57.51 -2.27 20.89
CA SER A 162 57.37 -3.69 20.50
C SER A 162 55.90 -4.12 20.42
N LEU A 163 55.46 -4.47 19.21
CA LEU A 163 54.16 -5.08 18.94
C LEU A 163 54.20 -6.55 19.38
N ILE A 164 53.37 -6.94 20.36
CA ILE A 164 53.06 -8.34 20.62
C ILE A 164 51.54 -8.49 20.48
N LEU A 165 51.10 -9.05 19.36
CA LEU A 165 49.73 -9.53 19.18
C LEU A 165 49.63 -10.90 19.87
N ARG A 166 49.05 -10.94 21.06
CA ARG A 166 48.43 -12.16 21.60
C ARG A 166 46.94 -11.91 21.71
N GLU A 167 46.25 -12.36 20.68
CA GLU A 167 44.82 -12.20 20.45
C GLU A 167 44.08 -13.25 21.29
N VAL A 168 43.61 -12.84 22.47
CA VAL A 168 42.55 -13.53 23.22
C VAL A 168 41.58 -12.43 23.63
N GLU A 169 40.63 -12.12 22.76
CA GLU A 169 39.58 -11.14 23.03
C GLU A 169 38.36 -11.88 23.56
N ILE A 170 38.18 -11.87 24.89
CA ILE A 170 36.89 -12.16 25.53
C ILE A 170 36.28 -10.80 25.81
N GLU A 171 35.40 -10.32 24.93
CA GLU A 171 34.74 -9.03 25.12
C GLU A 171 33.35 -9.23 25.76
N ILE A 172 33.24 -8.89 27.04
CA ILE A 172 31.95 -8.68 27.70
C ILE A 172 31.43 -7.33 27.20
N VAL A 173 30.57 -7.37 26.19
CA VAL A 173 29.93 -6.20 25.58
C VAL A 173 29.01 -5.52 26.60
N ARG A 174 29.37 -4.29 26.99
CA ARG A 174 28.44 -3.36 27.64
C ARG A 174 27.85 -2.43 26.58
N PRO A 175 26.52 -2.28 26.47
CA PRO A 175 25.90 -1.41 25.48
C PRO A 175 26.13 0.08 25.84
N GLU A 176 26.84 0.82 24.99
CA GLU A 176 26.90 2.28 25.02
C GLU A 176 25.95 2.85 23.92
N PRO A 177 25.05 3.79 24.25
CA PRO A 177 23.94 4.18 23.39
C PRO A 177 24.33 5.29 22.41
N ASP A 178 24.81 4.94 21.22
CA ASP A 178 24.91 5.93 20.11
C ASP A 178 23.56 6.21 19.41
N THR A 179 22.48 5.71 20.00
CA THR A 179 21.15 6.31 19.94
C THR A 179 20.64 6.33 21.37
N SER A 180 20.33 7.51 21.93
CA SER A 180 19.67 7.65 23.23
C SER A 180 18.24 7.07 23.26
N ALA A 181 17.86 6.32 22.23
CA ALA A 181 16.54 5.77 22.00
C ALA A 181 16.24 4.68 23.05
N LYS A 182 15.26 4.96 23.90
CA LYS A 182 14.74 4.05 24.92
C LYS A 182 13.37 3.54 24.52
N GLN A 183 12.93 2.48 25.20
CA GLN A 183 11.54 2.07 25.16
C GLN A 183 10.63 3.26 25.51
N GLY A 184 9.63 3.52 24.68
CA GLY A 184 8.79 4.72 24.78
C GLY A 184 9.17 5.87 23.84
N ASP A 185 10.35 5.86 23.22
CA ASP A 185 10.73 6.90 22.27
C ASP A 185 10.05 6.68 20.89
N THR A 186 9.69 7.79 20.24
CA THR A 186 9.06 7.77 18.91
C THR A 186 10.03 7.30 17.83
N ILE A 187 9.49 6.67 16.78
CA ILE A 187 10.30 6.08 15.70
C ILE A 187 10.21 6.97 14.45
N PRO A 188 11.26 7.73 14.10
CA PRO A 188 11.26 8.55 12.89
C PRO A 188 11.46 7.72 11.62
N SER A 189 10.97 8.24 10.49
CA SER A 189 11.20 7.66 9.16
C SER A 189 12.69 7.58 8.83
N GLY A 190 13.11 6.49 8.21
CA GLY A 190 14.50 6.20 7.86
C GLY A 190 15.29 5.49 8.96
N THR A 191 14.73 5.35 10.17
CA THR A 191 15.39 4.63 11.27
C THR A 191 15.47 3.14 10.98
N ILE A 192 16.52 2.51 11.48
CA ILE A 192 16.72 1.07 11.36
C ILE A 192 16.21 0.42 12.65
N ILE A 193 15.29 -0.52 12.50
CA ILE A 193 14.61 -1.24 13.57
C ILE A 193 14.84 -2.74 13.41
N ARG A 194 14.56 -3.48 14.49
CA ARG A 194 14.42 -4.93 14.48
C ARG A 194 13.00 -5.30 14.90
N LEU A 195 12.50 -6.41 14.39
CA LEU A 195 11.20 -6.95 14.74
C LEU A 195 11.41 -8.33 15.34
N GLN A 196 11.07 -8.51 16.62
CA GLN A 196 11.14 -9.81 17.28
C GLN A 196 9.76 -10.44 17.32
N HIS A 197 9.66 -11.69 16.90
CA HIS A 197 8.42 -12.45 17.00
C HIS A 197 8.16 -12.84 18.45
N MET A 198 7.01 -12.44 19.00
CA MET A 198 6.73 -12.57 20.44
C MET A 198 6.72 -14.01 20.94
N ARG A 199 6.21 -14.94 20.15
CA ARG A 199 6.06 -16.34 20.59
C ARG A 199 7.37 -17.13 20.52
N THR A 200 8.14 -16.98 19.44
CA THR A 200 9.34 -17.80 19.19
C THR A 200 10.63 -17.09 19.55
N ARG A 201 10.56 -15.80 19.90
CA ARG A 201 11.70 -14.92 20.23
C ARG A 201 12.75 -14.79 19.14
N LYS A 202 12.40 -15.17 17.91
CA LYS A 202 13.25 -15.04 16.71
C LYS A 202 13.07 -13.68 16.05
N TRP A 203 14.09 -13.25 15.33
CA TRP A 203 14.11 -11.98 14.61
C TRP A 203 13.55 -12.15 13.20
N LEU A 204 12.82 -11.14 12.71
CA LEU A 204 12.51 -11.05 11.29
C LEU A 204 13.81 -10.84 10.53
N HIS A 205 14.14 -11.78 9.64
CA HIS A 205 15.45 -11.88 9.01
C HIS A 205 15.31 -12.00 7.50
N SER A 206 16.31 -11.55 6.76
CA SER A 206 16.42 -11.81 5.32
C SER A 206 17.87 -11.92 4.88
N HIS A 207 18.10 -12.61 3.77
CA HIS A 207 19.43 -12.95 3.25
C HIS A 207 19.36 -13.32 1.77
N LEU A 208 20.50 -13.72 1.19
CA LEU A 208 20.63 -14.08 -0.22
C LEU A 208 20.20 -15.53 -0.52
N HIS A 209 19.05 -15.94 0.00
CA HIS A 209 18.37 -17.19 -0.38
C HIS A 209 17.11 -16.92 -1.19
N ALA A 210 16.73 -17.88 -2.03
CA ALA A 210 15.52 -17.80 -2.85
C ALA A 210 14.27 -18.13 -2.02
N SER A 211 13.22 -17.33 -2.13
CA SER A 211 11.96 -17.56 -1.42
C SER A 211 11.23 -18.81 -1.97
N PRO A 212 10.48 -19.55 -1.15
CA PRO A 212 9.99 -20.90 -1.51
C PRO A 212 9.04 -20.97 -2.71
N ILE A 213 8.26 -19.93 -2.99
CA ILE A 213 7.24 -19.94 -4.06
C ILE A 213 7.66 -19.05 -5.23
N SER A 214 8.08 -17.81 -4.97
CA SER A 214 8.37 -16.84 -6.04
C SER A 214 9.84 -16.76 -6.43
N GLY A 215 10.76 -17.33 -5.63
CA GLY A 215 12.20 -17.24 -5.89
C GLY A 215 12.78 -15.84 -5.70
N ASN A 216 12.07 -14.97 -4.97
CA ASN A 216 12.56 -13.65 -4.56
C ASN A 216 13.54 -13.80 -3.39
N LEU A 217 13.84 -12.73 -2.65
CA LEU A 217 14.65 -12.87 -1.43
C LEU A 217 13.82 -13.57 -0.35
N GLU A 218 14.37 -14.60 0.27
CA GLU A 218 13.74 -15.28 1.39
C GLU A 218 13.66 -14.34 2.60
N VAL A 219 12.50 -14.36 3.26
CA VAL A 219 12.28 -13.73 4.56
C VAL A 219 11.93 -14.84 5.54
N SER A 220 12.63 -14.87 6.66
CA SER A 220 12.62 -15.95 7.64
C SER A 220 12.63 -15.40 9.06
N CYS A 221 12.51 -16.30 10.04
CA CYS A 221 12.78 -16.01 11.43
C CYS A 221 14.11 -16.66 11.85
N PHE A 222 15.06 -15.85 12.31
CA PHE A 222 16.42 -16.29 12.66
C PHE A 222 16.79 -15.97 14.13
N GLY A 223 17.77 -16.69 14.66
CA GLY A 223 18.37 -16.41 15.97
C GLY A 223 17.46 -16.63 17.17
N GLY A 224 17.62 -15.76 18.16
CA GLY A 224 16.95 -15.78 19.46
C GLY A 224 17.32 -14.55 20.32
N GLU A 225 17.04 -14.59 21.62
CA GLU A 225 17.33 -13.45 22.52
C GLU A 225 18.83 -13.10 22.61
N SER A 226 19.72 -14.10 22.45
CA SER A 226 21.18 -13.94 22.50
C SER A 226 21.87 -14.04 21.14
N GLU A 227 21.10 -14.20 20.06
CA GLU A 227 21.63 -14.42 18.71
C GLU A 227 20.90 -13.52 17.73
N SER A 228 21.62 -12.52 17.21
CA SER A 228 21.13 -11.54 16.24
C SER A 228 22.32 -11.03 15.42
N ASP A 229 22.07 -10.71 14.15
CA ASP A 229 23.08 -10.18 13.23
C ASP A 229 22.52 -9.03 12.38
N THR A 230 23.28 -8.60 11.36
CA THR A 230 22.87 -7.50 10.48
C THR A 230 21.71 -7.87 9.53
N GLY A 231 21.46 -9.17 9.32
CA GLY A 231 20.34 -9.65 8.51
C GLY A 231 18.97 -9.46 9.18
N ASP A 232 18.97 -9.05 10.46
CA ASP A 232 17.77 -8.69 11.21
C ASP A 232 17.39 -7.20 11.04
N TYR A 233 18.19 -6.42 10.30
CA TYR A 233 18.06 -4.97 10.26
C TYR A 233 17.09 -4.49 9.17
N TRP A 234 16.02 -3.81 9.58
CA TRP A 234 15.00 -3.28 8.69
C TRP A 234 14.90 -1.77 8.81
N ARG A 235 15.11 -1.07 7.70
CA ARG A 235 14.87 0.37 7.61
C ARG A 235 13.39 0.64 7.45
N LEU A 236 12.83 1.40 8.39
CA LEU A 236 11.47 1.92 8.31
C LEU A 236 11.39 3.06 7.30
N ILE A 237 10.48 2.96 6.34
CA ILE A 237 10.20 4.02 5.38
C ILE A 237 8.72 4.34 5.44
N ILE A 238 8.39 5.55 5.88
CA ILE A 238 7.03 6.05 5.91
C ILE A 238 6.64 6.55 4.52
N GLU A 239 5.51 6.07 3.99
CA GLU A 239 4.97 6.55 2.73
C GLU A 239 4.10 7.80 2.99
N GLY A 240 4.47 8.92 2.36
CA GLY A 240 3.81 10.22 2.55
C GLY A 240 4.67 11.23 3.31
N SER A 241 4.02 12.20 3.97
CA SER A 241 4.69 13.32 4.67
C SER A 241 4.92 13.09 6.17
N GLY A 242 4.64 11.88 6.67
CA GLY A 242 4.80 11.55 8.08
C GLY A 242 6.27 11.53 8.51
N LYS A 243 6.57 12.18 9.64
CA LYS A 243 7.92 12.21 10.23
C LYS A 243 8.16 11.05 11.19
N THR A 244 7.17 10.74 12.01
CA THR A 244 7.17 9.66 13.01
C THR A 244 6.17 8.57 12.62
N TRP A 245 6.45 7.34 13.03
CA TRP A 245 5.62 6.18 12.75
C TRP A 245 4.34 6.21 13.58
N LYS A 246 3.20 6.05 12.92
CA LYS A 246 1.88 6.01 13.56
C LYS A 246 1.10 4.76 13.17
N GLN A 247 0.12 4.41 14.01
CA GLN A 247 -0.86 3.39 13.71
C GLN A 247 -1.60 3.72 12.39
N ASP A 248 -1.96 2.68 11.63
CA ASP A 248 -2.67 2.80 10.33
C ASP A 248 -1.96 3.66 9.28
N GLN A 249 -0.69 3.99 9.51
CA GLN A 249 0.14 4.67 8.54
C GLN A 249 0.73 3.66 7.55
N LYS A 250 0.74 4.04 6.28
CA LYS A 250 1.39 3.26 5.22
C LYS A 250 2.90 3.35 5.37
N ILE A 251 3.52 2.19 5.54
CA ILE A 251 4.96 2.06 5.68
C ILE A 251 5.52 0.98 4.77
N ARG A 252 6.83 1.00 4.59
CA ARG A 252 7.62 -0.07 4.01
C ARG A 252 8.76 -0.39 4.94
N LEU A 253 9.14 -1.67 4.97
CA LEU A 253 10.32 -2.13 5.66
C LEU A 253 11.33 -2.58 4.61
N GLN A 254 12.47 -1.92 4.55
CA GLN A 254 13.55 -2.28 3.64
C GLN A 254 14.66 -2.98 4.39
N HIS A 255 14.95 -4.22 4.04
CA HIS A 255 16.06 -4.97 4.58
C HIS A 255 17.39 -4.26 4.24
N VAL A 256 18.24 -4.01 5.24
CA VAL A 256 19.44 -3.17 5.08
C VAL A 256 20.48 -3.84 4.19
N ASP A 257 20.78 -5.12 4.41
CA ASP A 257 21.89 -5.78 3.72
C ASP A 257 21.56 -6.13 2.26
N THR A 258 20.31 -6.55 1.99
CA THR A 258 19.90 -6.96 0.63
C THR A 258 19.23 -5.85 -0.19
N GLY A 259 18.79 -4.77 0.48
CA GLY A 259 17.96 -3.70 -0.10
C GLY A 259 16.53 -4.12 -0.44
N GLY A 260 16.12 -5.35 -0.13
CA GLY A 260 14.78 -5.88 -0.42
C GLY A 260 13.69 -5.28 0.49
N TYR A 261 12.58 -4.84 -0.10
CA TYR A 261 11.39 -4.44 0.64
C TYR A 261 10.58 -5.66 1.06
N LEU A 262 10.15 -5.72 2.32
CA LEU A 262 9.23 -6.72 2.84
C LEU A 262 7.96 -6.74 2.00
N HIS A 263 7.66 -7.86 1.39
CA HIS A 263 6.66 -8.01 0.35
C HIS A 263 5.78 -9.23 0.63
N SER A 264 4.49 -9.11 0.32
CA SER A 264 3.55 -10.22 0.37
C SER A 264 2.62 -10.13 -0.83
N HIS A 265 2.05 -11.25 -1.26
CA HIS A 265 1.22 -11.30 -2.45
C HIS A 265 0.29 -12.52 -2.42
N ASP A 266 -0.63 -12.61 -3.36
CA ASP A 266 -1.62 -13.70 -3.40
C ASP A 266 -1.06 -15.03 -3.95
N LYS A 267 0.14 -15.40 -3.50
CA LYS A 267 0.71 -16.74 -3.68
C LYS A 267 0.69 -17.44 -2.33
N LYS A 268 -0.02 -18.57 -2.27
CA LYS A 268 -0.30 -19.28 -1.03
C LYS A 268 0.36 -20.64 -0.99
N TYR A 269 0.71 -21.08 0.21
CA TYR A 269 1.13 -22.47 0.44
C TYR A 269 -0.07 -23.41 0.29
N ALA A 270 0.18 -24.59 -0.30
CA ALA A 270 -0.87 -25.55 -0.62
C ALA A 270 -0.99 -26.72 0.37
N ARG A 271 0.10 -27.05 1.08
CA ARG A 271 0.16 -28.20 2.01
C ARG A 271 0.35 -27.71 3.45
N ILE A 272 1.60 -27.65 3.89
CA ILE A 272 1.97 -27.10 5.20
C ILE A 272 1.71 -25.60 5.16
N ALA A 273 1.13 -25.04 6.24
CA ALA A 273 0.65 -23.65 6.28
C ALA A 273 -0.36 -23.32 5.15
N GLY A 274 -1.19 -24.30 4.77
CA GLY A 274 -2.18 -24.18 3.71
C GLY A 274 -3.05 -22.92 3.83
N GLY A 275 -3.11 -22.14 2.75
CA GLY A 275 -3.88 -20.89 2.70
C GLY A 275 -3.15 -19.65 3.20
N GLN A 276 -1.98 -19.79 3.84
CA GLN A 276 -1.12 -18.67 4.21
C GLN A 276 -0.34 -18.15 3.00
N GLN A 277 -0.08 -16.84 2.95
CA GLN A 277 0.62 -16.18 1.84
C GLN A 277 2.15 -16.25 2.02
N GLU A 278 2.88 -16.27 0.91
CA GLU A 278 4.32 -16.09 0.89
C GLU A 278 4.69 -14.66 1.31
N VAL A 279 5.63 -14.55 2.25
CA VAL A 279 6.33 -13.31 2.55
C VAL A 279 7.76 -13.41 2.02
N CYS A 280 8.20 -12.41 1.28
CA CYS A 280 9.50 -12.38 0.62
C CYS A 280 10.06 -10.94 0.55
N GLY A 281 11.31 -10.78 0.12
CA GLY A 281 11.93 -9.48 -0.14
C GLY A 281 11.99 -9.18 -1.64
N VAL A 282 11.55 -7.99 -2.04
CA VAL A 282 11.60 -7.52 -3.45
C VAL A 282 12.32 -6.18 -3.51
N ARG A 283 13.30 -6.02 -4.41
CA ARG A 283 14.15 -4.80 -4.48
C ARG A 283 13.43 -3.54 -4.97
N GLU A 284 12.27 -3.69 -5.60
CA GLU A 284 11.49 -2.58 -6.16
C GLU A 284 10.34 -2.18 -5.24
N LYS A 285 10.03 -0.89 -5.19
CA LYS A 285 8.78 -0.41 -4.55
C LYS A 285 7.58 -0.79 -5.42
N ARG A 286 6.58 -1.41 -4.80
CA ARG A 286 5.34 -1.90 -5.41
C ARG A 286 4.13 -1.57 -4.51
N ALA A 287 2.92 -1.91 -4.95
CA ALA A 287 1.75 -1.85 -4.07
C ALA A 287 1.76 -2.98 -3.03
N ASP A 288 2.35 -4.13 -3.39
CA ASP A 288 2.39 -5.38 -2.63
C ASP A 288 3.49 -5.42 -1.53
N ASN A 289 4.16 -4.30 -1.28
CA ASN A 289 5.13 -4.13 -0.19
C ASN A 289 4.84 -2.86 0.63
N VAL A 290 3.55 -2.54 0.75
CA VAL A 290 3.03 -1.55 1.72
C VAL A 290 2.39 -2.29 2.88
N TRP A 291 2.74 -1.88 4.09
CA TRP A 291 2.27 -2.44 5.35
C TRP A 291 1.69 -1.34 6.23
N LEU A 292 0.84 -1.74 7.16
CA LEU A 292 0.27 -0.88 8.19
C LEU A 292 0.47 -1.54 9.55
N ALA A 293 0.81 -0.75 10.56
CA ALA A 293 0.76 -1.22 11.93
C ALA A 293 -0.69 -1.22 12.40
N ALA A 294 -1.18 -2.38 12.81
CA ALA A 294 -2.54 -2.60 13.29
C ALA A 294 -2.51 -3.35 14.62
N GLU A 295 -3.57 -3.17 15.42
CA GLU A 295 -3.85 -3.99 16.61
C GLU A 295 -2.67 -4.11 17.58
N GLY A 296 -1.98 -2.99 17.83
CA GLY A 296 -0.85 -2.92 18.74
C GLY A 296 -1.23 -2.50 20.16
N VAL A 297 -0.40 -2.90 21.12
CA VAL A 297 -0.34 -2.36 22.48
C VAL A 297 0.76 -1.31 22.49
N TYR A 298 0.37 -0.05 22.32
CA TYR A 298 1.28 1.08 22.21
C TYR A 298 1.73 1.55 23.59
N LEU A 299 3.05 1.63 23.78
CA LEU A 299 3.61 2.17 25.02
C LEU A 299 3.49 3.70 25.03
N PRO A 300 3.23 4.31 26.20
CA PRO A 300 3.17 5.76 26.31
C PRO A 300 4.51 6.37 25.89
N ILE A 301 4.44 7.56 25.29
CA ILE A 301 5.61 8.32 24.89
C ILE A 301 6.31 8.80 26.17
N THR A 302 7.59 8.48 26.32
CA THR A 302 8.45 9.06 27.35
C THR A 302 8.83 10.49 26.95
N GLU A 303 8.33 11.48 27.69
CA GLU A 303 8.72 12.90 27.56
C GLU A 303 10.14 13.18 28.09
#